data_AF-A0A9W8M9Y1-F1
#
_entry.id   AF-A0A9W8M9Y1-F1
#
_cell.length_a   1.000
_cell.length_b   1.000
_cell.length_c   1.000
_cell.angle_alpha   90.00
_cell.angle_beta   90.00
_cell.angle_gamma   90.00
#
_symmetry.space_group_name_H-M   'P 1'
#
loop_
_entity.id
_entity.type
_entity.pdbx_description
1 polymer ?
#
loop_
_entity_poly.entity_id
_entity_poly.type
_entity_poly.pdbx_seq_one_letter_code
_entity_poly.pdbx_strand_id
1 'polypeptide(L)'
;MVTGRAWIGSIFEDLMNILAVSPDQSWNRQSLTIYVVLAHAQAKVDPATGRHKVVIDPKELDRYTPIYNDHANFEGTRSRLCARCNLLRFCGEKCQKEAWNHRKFPHKVLCQKIYTLKQQAGSDNWTRFWTPGYSFEGFLEACRKASVDMDLLSHVGLELDELFAARMNSRSSLSMVETKHKANP
;
A
#
# COMPACT_ATOMS: atom_id res chain seq x y z
N MET A 1 5.24 -43.54 -5.83
CA MET A 1 4.81 -42.34 -5.09
C MET A 1 5.45 -41.12 -5.75
N VAL A 2 4.68 -40.37 -6.52
CA VAL A 2 5.18 -39.19 -7.23
C VAL A 2 5.16 -38.01 -6.26
N THR A 3 6.32 -37.40 -6.05
CA THR A 3 6.54 -36.26 -5.16
C THR A 3 5.89 -35.01 -5.75
N GLY A 4 4.60 -34.79 -5.44
CA GLY A 4 3.80 -33.64 -5.89
C GLY A 4 4.31 -32.24 -5.50
N ARG A 5 5.51 -32.11 -4.93
CA ARG A 5 6.16 -30.84 -4.61
C ARG A 5 7.02 -30.26 -5.75
N ALA A 6 7.48 -31.08 -6.69
CA ALA A 6 8.44 -30.64 -7.69
C ALA A 6 7.88 -29.65 -8.73
N TRP A 7 6.58 -29.73 -9.05
CA TRP A 7 5.97 -28.92 -10.12
C TRP A 7 5.56 -27.51 -9.67
N ILE A 8 5.29 -27.31 -8.38
CA ILE A 8 4.88 -26.00 -7.85
C ILE A 8 6.07 -25.02 -7.88
N GLY A 9 7.28 -25.52 -7.59
CA GLY A 9 8.51 -24.71 -7.65
C GLY A 9 8.76 -24.12 -9.04
N SER A 10 8.66 -24.93 -10.09
CA SER A 10 8.92 -24.48 -11.46
C SER A 10 7.90 -23.43 -11.93
N ILE A 11 6.62 -23.60 -11.61
CA ILE A 11 5.58 -22.63 -11.97
C ILE A 11 5.85 -21.26 -11.35
N PHE A 12 6.23 -21.23 -10.07
CA PHE A 12 6.50 -19.96 -9.41
C PHE A 12 7.84 -19.35 -9.84
N GLU A 13 8.86 -20.15 -10.16
CA GLU A 13 10.12 -19.66 -10.75
C GLU A 13 9.88 -19.06 -12.14
N ASP A 14 9.11 -19.71 -12.99
CA ASP A 14 8.70 -19.19 -14.30
C ASP A 14 7.90 -17.90 -14.16
N LEU A 15 6.96 -17.86 -13.18
CA LEU A 15 6.21 -16.65 -12.87
C LEU A 15 7.15 -15.52 -12.42
N MET A 16 8.13 -15.77 -11.55
CA MET A 16 9.12 -14.77 -11.14
C MET A 16 9.97 -14.27 -12.31
N ASN A 17 10.37 -15.15 -13.24
CA ASN A 17 11.14 -14.78 -14.42
C ASN A 17 10.34 -13.92 -15.41
N ILE A 18 9.07 -14.28 -15.65
CA ILE A 18 8.14 -13.49 -16.46
C ILE A 18 7.89 -12.12 -15.82
N LEU A 19 7.76 -12.08 -14.49
CA LEU A 19 7.53 -10.85 -13.74
C LEU A 19 8.77 -9.95 -13.70
N ALA A 20 9.98 -10.51 -13.69
CA ALA A 20 11.23 -9.74 -13.64
C ALA A 20 11.49 -8.89 -14.89
N VAL A 21 10.88 -9.24 -16.03
CA VAL A 21 11.01 -8.49 -17.30
C VAL A 21 9.83 -7.55 -17.57
N SER A 22 8.84 -7.49 -16.67
CA SER A 22 7.65 -6.65 -16.83
C SER A 22 7.92 -5.21 -16.39
N PRO A 23 7.59 -4.18 -17.19
CA PRO A 23 7.93 -2.79 -16.92
C PRO A 23 7.04 -2.07 -15.87
N ASP A 24 6.06 -2.75 -15.27
CA ASP A 24 5.08 -2.14 -14.37
C ASP A 24 5.48 -2.28 -12.88
N GLN A 25 5.48 -1.16 -12.14
CA GLN A 25 5.82 -1.11 -10.70
C GLN A 25 4.66 -1.48 -9.77
N SER A 26 3.44 -1.68 -10.29
CA SER A 26 2.28 -2.13 -9.50
C SER A 26 2.45 -3.53 -8.88
N TRP A 27 3.46 -4.27 -9.34
CA TRP A 27 3.69 -5.68 -9.02
C TRP A 27 4.52 -5.96 -7.77
N ASN A 28 5.15 -4.95 -7.15
CA ASN A 28 6.04 -5.15 -5.98
C ASN A 28 5.36 -5.93 -4.82
N ARG A 29 4.06 -5.71 -4.57
CA ARG A 29 3.30 -6.47 -3.55
C ARG A 29 3.05 -7.93 -3.95
N GLN A 30 2.81 -8.18 -5.23
CA GLN A 30 2.56 -9.52 -5.74
C GLN A 30 3.87 -10.32 -5.86
N SER A 31 4.95 -9.69 -6.31
CA SER A 31 6.30 -10.27 -6.35
C SER A 31 6.80 -10.68 -4.97
N LEU A 32 6.58 -9.84 -3.93
CA LEU A 32 6.90 -10.22 -2.56
C LEU A 32 6.11 -11.45 -2.12
N THR A 33 4.80 -11.49 -2.40
CA THR A 33 3.93 -12.61 -2.03
C THR A 33 4.39 -13.90 -2.71
N ILE A 34 4.71 -13.84 -4.00
CA ILE A 34 5.22 -14.97 -4.79
C ILE A 34 6.57 -15.44 -4.25
N TYR A 35 7.48 -14.52 -3.94
CA TYR A 35 8.80 -14.84 -3.38
C TYR A 35 8.69 -15.55 -2.02
N VAL A 36 7.81 -15.08 -1.13
CA VAL A 36 7.56 -15.71 0.16
C VAL A 36 6.99 -17.12 -0.03
N VAL A 37 6.01 -17.29 -0.93
CA VAL A 37 5.42 -18.61 -1.24
C VAL A 37 6.46 -19.58 -1.78
N LEU A 38 7.34 -19.12 -2.68
CA LEU A 38 8.49 -19.89 -3.19
C LEU A 38 9.43 -20.33 -2.06
N ALA A 39 9.82 -19.40 -1.19
CA ALA A 39 10.70 -19.68 -0.08
C ALA A 39 10.11 -20.73 0.87
N HIS A 40 8.79 -20.71 1.08
CA HIS A 40 8.09 -21.76 1.83
C HIS A 40 8.01 -23.09 1.08
N ALA A 41 7.81 -23.09 -0.24
CA ALA A 41 7.73 -24.31 -1.05
C ALA A 41 9.09 -25.04 -1.13
N GLN A 42 10.19 -24.28 -1.16
CA GLN A 42 11.55 -24.81 -1.25
C GLN A 42 12.16 -25.20 0.11
N ALA A 43 11.57 -24.74 1.21
CA ALA A 43 12.09 -25.04 2.54
C ALA A 43 11.97 -26.53 2.89
N LYS A 44 13.06 -27.11 3.40
CA LYS A 44 13.08 -28.50 3.87
C LYS A 44 12.24 -28.61 5.15
N VAL A 45 11.26 -29.52 5.13
CA VAL A 45 10.43 -29.85 6.29
C VAL A 45 11.19 -30.83 7.16
N ASP A 46 11.32 -30.50 8.44
CA ASP A 46 11.82 -31.42 9.44
C ASP A 46 10.82 -32.58 9.62
N PRO A 47 11.21 -33.84 9.35
CA PRO A 47 10.31 -34.98 9.43
C PRO A 47 9.84 -35.29 10.86
N ALA A 48 10.59 -34.89 11.89
CA ALA A 48 10.23 -35.15 13.29
C ALA A 48 9.16 -34.20 13.81
N THR A 49 9.19 -32.94 13.35
CA THR A 49 8.31 -31.88 13.87
C THR A 49 7.24 -31.43 12.87
N GLY A 50 7.39 -31.78 11.60
CA GLY A 50 6.52 -31.29 10.52
C GLY A 50 6.65 -29.80 10.23
N ARG A 51 7.64 -29.12 10.83
CA ARG A 51 7.88 -27.68 10.67
C ARG A 51 9.01 -27.44 9.68
N HIS A 52 9.00 -26.29 9.02
CA HIS A 52 10.11 -25.81 8.21
C HIS A 52 10.52 -24.41 8.65
N LYS A 53 11.82 -24.14 8.59
CA LYS A 53 12.38 -22.79 8.81
C LYS A 53 12.64 -22.17 7.45
N VAL A 54 11.94 -21.08 7.15
CA VAL A 54 12.26 -20.23 6.01
C VAL A 54 13.20 -19.14 6.49
N VAL A 55 14.38 -19.04 5.86
CA VAL A 55 15.31 -17.94 6.08
C VAL A 55 15.30 -17.11 4.81
N ILE A 56 14.75 -15.90 4.92
CA ILE A 56 14.76 -14.92 3.83
C ILE A 56 15.94 -13.98 4.09
N ASP A 57 16.81 -13.80 3.10
CA ASP A 57 17.87 -12.79 3.16
C ASP A 57 17.21 -11.40 3.13
N PRO A 58 17.42 -10.56 4.16
CA PRO A 58 16.89 -9.19 4.16
C PRO A 58 17.27 -8.38 2.92
N LYS A 59 18.44 -8.61 2.33
CA LYS A 59 18.88 -7.92 1.11
C LYS A 59 18.10 -8.34 -0.14
N GLU A 60 17.66 -9.60 -0.19
CA GLU A 60 16.77 -10.08 -1.26
C GLU A 60 15.35 -9.54 -1.04
N LEU A 61 14.90 -9.46 0.21
CA LEU A 61 13.60 -8.87 0.54
C LEU A 61 13.49 -7.41 0.07
N ASP A 62 14.54 -6.61 0.29
CA ASP A 62 14.62 -5.21 -0.13
C ASP A 62 14.45 -5.00 -1.65
N ARG A 63 14.78 -6.00 -2.48
CA ARG A 63 14.53 -5.95 -3.94
C ARG A 63 13.05 -5.99 -4.30
N TYR A 64 12.25 -6.66 -3.47
CA TYR A 64 10.80 -6.82 -3.67
C TYR A 64 9.97 -5.83 -2.84
N THR A 65 10.60 -5.14 -1.90
CA THR A 65 10.00 -4.08 -1.09
C THR A 65 10.67 -2.71 -1.27
N PRO A 66 10.83 -2.16 -2.50
CA PRO A 66 11.45 -0.85 -2.68
C PRO A 66 10.72 0.30 -1.93
N ILE A 67 9.50 0.04 -1.45
CA ILE A 67 8.55 1.04 -0.96
C ILE A 67 8.33 1.01 0.56
N TYR A 68 9.07 0.18 1.33
CA TYR A 68 9.00 0.24 2.80
C TYR A 68 10.24 0.86 3.46
N ASN A 69 11.32 1.05 2.70
CA ASN A 69 12.51 1.80 3.12
C ASN A 69 12.62 3.19 2.45
N ASP A 70 11.50 3.82 2.09
CA ASP A 70 11.45 5.25 1.71
C ASP A 70 11.47 6.17 2.95
N HIS A 71 12.26 5.77 3.96
CA HIS A 71 12.59 6.56 5.14
C HIS A 71 14.00 7.17 5.05
N ALA A 72 14.77 6.89 4.01
CA ALA A 72 16.11 7.43 3.86
C ALA A 72 16.40 7.82 2.40
N ASN A 73 16.47 9.14 2.17
CA ASN A 73 17.15 9.80 1.05
C ASN A 73 16.42 9.99 -0.29
N PHE A 74 15.12 10.26 -0.28
CA PHE A 74 14.59 11.22 -1.25
C PHE A 74 14.66 12.62 -0.61
N GLU A 75 15.52 13.51 -1.11
CA GLU A 75 15.43 14.96 -0.83
C GLU A 75 14.13 15.57 -1.42
N GLY A 76 13.09 14.77 -1.67
CA GLY A 76 11.81 15.25 -2.15
C GLY A 76 10.89 15.57 -0.98
N THR A 77 10.50 16.84 -0.92
CA THR A 77 9.25 17.36 -0.34
C THR A 77 8.57 16.43 0.66
N ARG A 78 8.93 16.57 1.95
CA ARG A 78 8.18 15.95 3.06
C ARG A 78 6.69 16.22 2.85
N SER A 79 5.94 15.18 2.50
CA SER A 79 4.51 15.34 2.28
C SER A 79 3.84 15.75 3.61
N ARG A 80 3.10 16.85 3.56
CA ARG A 80 2.48 17.45 4.74
C ARG A 80 1.12 16.84 4.98
N LEU A 81 0.85 16.39 6.21
CA LEU A 81 -0.49 15.99 6.62
C LEU A 81 -1.40 17.22 6.67
N CYS A 82 -2.66 17.02 6.30
CA CYS A 82 -3.70 18.00 6.64
C CYS A 82 -3.78 18.16 8.16
N ALA A 83 -3.47 19.34 8.69
CA ALA A 83 -3.46 19.60 10.13
C ALA A 83 -4.81 19.32 10.82
N ARG A 84 -5.91 19.39 10.06
CA ARG A 84 -7.26 19.14 10.59
C ARG A 84 -7.54 17.65 10.75
N CYS A 85 -7.58 16.92 9.64
CA CYS A 85 -7.96 15.50 9.65
C CYS A 85 -6.81 14.54 9.99
N ASN A 86 -5.54 14.96 9.84
CA ASN A 86 -4.35 14.13 10.04
C ASN A 86 -4.37 12.79 9.28
N LEU A 87 -5.05 12.73 8.13
CA LEU A 87 -5.16 11.52 7.32
C LEU A 87 -4.53 11.69 5.93
N LEU A 88 -4.99 12.67 5.15
CA LEU A 88 -4.47 12.90 3.81
C LEU A 88 -3.17 13.71 3.84
N ARG A 89 -2.23 13.32 2.97
CA ARG A 89 -0.94 13.98 2.77
C ARG A 89 -0.90 14.69 1.43
N PHE A 90 -0.26 15.85 1.41
CA PHE A 90 -0.09 16.68 0.21
C PHE A 90 1.39 16.97 -0.04
N CYS A 91 1.75 17.18 -1.30
CA CYS A 91 3.11 17.54 -1.69
C CYS A 91 3.59 18.84 -1.01
N GLY A 92 2.65 19.73 -0.69
CA GLY A 92 2.86 21.04 -0.11
C GLY A 92 1.55 21.81 -0.04
N GLU A 93 1.62 23.07 0.39
CA GLU A 93 0.45 23.93 0.59
C GLU A 93 -0.34 24.17 -0.70
N LYS A 94 0.36 24.32 -1.84
CA LYS A 94 -0.27 24.48 -3.16
C LYS A 94 -1.17 23.28 -3.51
N CYS A 95 -0.63 22.05 -3.43
CA CYS A 95 -1.39 20.82 -3.63
C CYS A 95 -2.60 20.73 -2.69
N GLN A 96 -2.44 21.15 -1.43
CA GLN A 96 -3.54 21.13 -0.46
C GLN A 96 -4.66 22.12 -0.83
N LYS A 97 -4.31 23.34 -1.28
CA LYS A 97 -5.28 24.35 -1.75
C LYS A 97 -6.02 23.89 -3.00
N GLU A 98 -5.31 23.31 -3.96
CA GLU A 98 -5.91 22.75 -5.17
C GLU A 98 -6.87 21.59 -4.84
N ALA A 99 -6.45 20.69 -3.94
CA ALA A 99 -7.28 19.59 -3.47
C ALA A 99 -8.52 20.06 -2.68
N TRP A 100 -8.45 21.22 -2.01
CA TRP A 100 -9.51 21.71 -1.12
C TRP A 100 -10.87 21.78 -1.79
N ASN A 101 -10.91 22.35 -3.01
CA ASN A 101 -12.12 22.51 -3.82
C ASN A 101 -12.01 21.73 -5.16
N HIS A 102 -11.23 20.65 -5.20
CA HIS A 102 -11.05 19.89 -6.43
C HIS A 102 -12.39 19.37 -6.96
N ARG A 103 -12.62 19.51 -8.27
CA ARG A 103 -13.93 19.26 -8.91
C ARG A 103 -14.47 17.86 -8.66
N LYS A 104 -13.60 16.84 -8.70
CA LYS A 104 -14.00 15.43 -8.56
C LYS A 104 -13.89 14.90 -7.14
N PHE A 105 -12.93 15.43 -6.37
CA PHE A 105 -12.59 14.91 -5.04
C PHE A 105 -12.29 16.07 -4.09
N PRO A 106 -13.31 16.88 -3.71
CA PRO A 106 -13.10 18.06 -2.92
C PRO A 106 -12.69 17.68 -1.49
N HIS A 107 -11.43 17.94 -1.13
CA HIS A 107 -10.93 17.62 0.20
C HIS A 107 -11.73 18.31 1.29
N LYS A 108 -12.29 19.51 1.08
CA LYS A 108 -13.08 20.22 2.10
C LYS A 108 -14.20 19.36 2.71
N VAL A 109 -14.96 18.65 1.87
CA VAL A 109 -16.10 17.83 2.31
C VAL A 109 -15.60 16.56 3.01
N LEU A 110 -14.67 15.85 2.38
CA LEU A 110 -14.09 14.64 2.94
C LEU A 110 -13.32 14.91 4.24
N CYS A 111 -12.60 16.03 4.33
CA CYS A 111 -11.87 16.49 5.51
C CYS A 111 -12.81 16.67 6.70
N GLN A 112 -13.99 17.25 6.48
CA GLN A 112 -14.99 17.43 7.51
C GLN A 112 -15.49 16.08 8.04
N LYS A 113 -15.79 15.12 7.16
CA LYS A 113 -16.22 13.76 7.54
C LYS A 113 -15.15 13.03 8.35
N ILE A 114 -13.91 13.01 7.86
CA ILE A 114 -12.77 12.41 8.58
C ILE A 114 -12.55 13.11 9.92
N TYR A 115 -12.67 14.44 9.98
CA TYR A 115 -12.51 15.19 11.22
C TYR A 115 -13.59 14.81 12.25
N THR A 116 -14.85 14.63 11.83
CA THR A 116 -15.92 14.12 12.70
C THR A 116 -15.57 12.75 13.26
N LEU A 117 -15.12 11.81 12.41
CA LEU A 117 -14.68 10.47 12.87
C LEU A 117 -13.50 10.55 13.84
N LYS A 118 -12.53 11.44 13.59
CA LYS A 118 -11.40 11.71 14.49
C LYS A 118 -11.88 12.22 15.86
N GLN A 119 -12.87 13.11 15.90
CA GLN A 119 -13.43 13.60 17.17
C GLN A 119 -14.15 12.48 17.93
N GLN A 120 -14.92 11.64 17.24
CA GLN A 120 -15.60 10.49 17.84
C GLN A 120 -14.60 9.46 18.40
N ALA A 121 -13.57 9.12 17.62
CA ALA A 121 -12.56 8.15 18.03
C ALA A 121 -11.67 8.65 19.20
N GLY A 122 -11.46 9.96 19.30
CA GLY A 122 -10.52 10.58 20.23
C GLY A 122 -9.08 10.60 19.69
N SER A 123 -8.28 11.56 20.16
CA SER A 123 -6.90 11.82 19.66
C SER A 123 -5.97 10.62 19.76
N ASP A 124 -6.08 9.89 20.87
CA ASP A 124 -5.15 8.82 21.23
C ASP A 124 -5.40 7.59 20.36
N ASN A 125 -6.68 7.19 20.23
CA ASN A 125 -7.09 6.13 19.32
C ASN A 125 -6.76 6.50 17.88
N TRP A 126 -7.07 7.74 17.47
CA TRP A 126 -6.81 8.20 16.10
C TRP A 126 -5.34 8.07 15.72
N THR A 127 -4.43 8.47 16.61
CA THR A 127 -2.98 8.34 16.36
C THR A 127 -2.57 6.87 16.27
N ARG A 128 -3.16 6.02 17.12
CA ARG A 128 -2.86 4.59 17.17
C ARG A 128 -3.30 3.82 15.92
N PHE A 129 -4.41 4.22 15.28
CA PHE A 129 -4.93 3.55 14.08
C PHE A 129 -3.94 3.49 12.93
N TRP A 130 -3.02 4.46 12.86
CA TRP A 130 -2.03 4.56 11.79
C TRP A 130 -0.65 4.01 12.19
N THR A 131 -0.55 3.35 13.34
CA THR A 131 0.72 2.74 13.79
C THR A 131 0.93 1.39 13.08
N PRO A 132 2.15 1.10 12.59
CA PRO A 132 2.45 -0.19 11.99
C PRO A 132 2.13 -1.33 12.95
N GLY A 133 1.49 -2.39 12.43
CA GLY A 133 1.10 -3.56 13.22
C GLY A 133 -0.20 -3.41 14.03
N TYR A 134 -0.89 -2.26 13.95
CA TYR A 134 -2.22 -2.15 14.51
C TYR A 134 -3.21 -3.00 13.70
N SER A 135 -3.87 -3.97 14.37
CA SER A 135 -4.74 -4.92 13.69
C SER A 135 -6.09 -4.30 13.30
N PHE A 136 -6.70 -4.86 12.26
CA PHE A 136 -8.02 -4.43 11.82
C PHE A 136 -9.10 -4.72 12.87
N GLU A 137 -9.02 -5.85 13.57
CA GLU A 137 -9.90 -6.20 14.67
C GLU A 137 -9.76 -5.20 15.83
N GLY A 138 -8.53 -4.80 16.15
CA GLY A 138 -8.25 -3.78 17.17
C GLY A 138 -8.83 -2.42 16.80
N PHE A 139 -8.76 -2.04 15.52
CA PHE A 139 -9.40 -0.85 14.99
C PHE A 139 -10.93 -0.88 15.14
N LEU A 140 -11.58 -1.95 14.68
CA LEU A 140 -13.04 -2.08 14.79
C LEU A 140 -13.50 -2.04 16.25
N GLU A 141 -12.77 -2.71 17.14
CA GLU A 141 -13.10 -2.71 18.56
C GLU A 141 -12.97 -1.32 19.19
N ALA A 142 -11.89 -0.59 18.86
CA ALA A 142 -11.72 0.79 19.31
C ALA A 142 -12.82 1.72 18.79
N CYS A 143 -13.22 1.58 17.52
CA CYS A 143 -14.33 2.34 16.93
C CYS A 143 -15.66 2.06 17.66
N ARG A 144 -15.98 0.79 17.91
CA ARG A 144 -17.21 0.41 18.64
C ARG A 144 -17.20 0.96 20.06
N LYS A 145 -16.08 0.81 20.78
CA LYS A 145 -15.91 1.33 22.15
C LYS A 145 -16.05 2.85 22.22
N ALA A 146 -15.59 3.57 21.20
CA ALA A 146 -15.68 5.02 21.10
C ALA A 146 -17.02 5.50 20.49
N SER A 147 -17.95 4.59 20.19
CA SER A 147 -19.24 4.91 19.55
C SER A 147 -19.06 5.73 18.27
N VAL A 148 -18.06 5.38 17.47
CA VAL A 148 -17.83 5.96 16.15
C VAL A 148 -19.00 5.61 15.24
N ASP A 149 -19.42 6.59 14.42
CA ASP A 149 -20.43 6.40 13.40
C ASP A 149 -19.89 5.48 12.29
N MET A 150 -20.30 4.20 12.35
CA MET A 150 -19.81 3.16 11.44
C MET A 150 -20.31 3.34 10.01
N ASP A 151 -21.48 3.96 9.81
CA ASP A 151 -22.01 4.26 8.48
C ASP A 151 -21.20 5.39 7.84
N LEU A 152 -20.91 6.45 8.60
CA LEU A 152 -20.01 7.51 8.15
C LEU A 152 -18.61 6.98 7.88
N LEU A 153 -18.09 6.08 8.73
CA LEU A 153 -16.79 5.45 8.54
C LEU A 153 -16.74 4.66 7.23
N SER A 154 -17.76 3.85 6.95
CA SER A 154 -17.90 3.10 5.70
C SER A 154 -17.90 4.03 4.48
N HIS A 155 -18.71 5.10 4.50
CA HIS A 155 -18.75 6.09 3.43
C HIS A 155 -17.40 6.79 3.20
N VAL A 156 -16.69 7.16 4.27
CA VAL A 156 -15.34 7.73 4.16
C VAL A 156 -14.36 6.73 3.56
N GLY A 157 -14.46 5.45 3.90
CA GLY A 157 -13.67 4.38 3.30
C GLY A 157 -13.85 4.31 1.79
N LEU A 158 -15.10 4.27 1.33
CA LEU A 158 -15.42 4.23 -0.11
C LEU A 158 -14.89 5.46 -0.86
N GLU A 159 -15.06 6.67 -0.31
CA GLU A 159 -14.53 7.88 -0.94
C GLU A 159 -12.99 7.89 -1.03
N LEU A 160 -12.31 7.33 -0.03
CA LEU A 160 -10.86 7.20 -0.03
C LEU A 160 -10.39 6.18 -1.08
N ASP A 161 -11.08 5.06 -1.20
CA ASP A 161 -10.77 4.04 -2.21
C ASP A 161 -10.94 4.60 -3.63
N GLU A 162 -12.02 5.33 -3.90
CA GLU A 162 -12.22 6.01 -5.18
C GLU A 162 -11.14 7.04 -5.48
N LEU A 163 -10.74 7.83 -4.48
CA LEU A 163 -9.65 8.81 -4.60
C LEU A 163 -8.32 8.12 -4.94
N PHE A 164 -7.99 7.02 -4.26
CA PHE A 164 -6.76 6.27 -4.50
C PHE A 164 -6.77 5.57 -5.86
N ALA A 165 -7.90 4.98 -6.25
CA ALA A 165 -8.09 4.39 -7.57
C ALA A 165 -7.89 5.44 -8.69
N ALA A 166 -8.48 6.62 -8.55
CA ALA A 166 -8.30 7.70 -9.52
C ALA A 166 -6.84 8.15 -9.63
N ARG A 167 -6.12 8.25 -8.51
CA ARG A 167 -4.69 8.59 -8.50
C ARG A 167 -3.84 7.54 -9.22
N MET A 168 -4.15 6.25 -9.08
CA MET A 168 -3.45 5.18 -9.78
C MET A 168 -3.67 5.29 -11.30
N ASN A 169 -4.90 5.53 -11.73
CA ASN A 169 -5.24 5.68 -13.15
C ASN A 169 -4.58 6.91 -13.81
N SER A 170 -4.47 8.04 -13.09
CA SER A 170 -3.80 9.24 -13.62
C SER A 170 -2.29 9.10 -13.81
N ARG A 171 -1.64 8.16 -13.11
CA ARG A 171 -0.20 7.90 -13.28
C ARG A 171 0.09 7.01 -14.48
N SER A 172 -0.77 6.02 -14.73
CA SER A 172 -0.66 5.12 -15.89
C SER A 172 -0.83 5.86 -17.24
N SER A 173 -1.63 6.92 -17.28
CA SER A 173 -1.81 7.72 -18.50
C SER A 173 -0.64 8.66 -18.80
N LEU A 174 0.13 9.09 -17.79
CA LEU A 174 1.30 9.95 -17.97
C LEU A 174 2.51 9.19 -18.53
N SER A 175 2.66 7.90 -18.23
CA SER A 175 3.77 7.08 -18.76
C SER A 175 3.65 6.74 -20.25
N MET A 176 2.54 7.07 -20.91
CA MET A 176 2.34 6.82 -22.35
C MET A 176 2.60 8.03 -23.26
N VAL A 177 2.89 9.22 -22.71
CA VAL A 177 3.02 10.47 -23.49
C VAL A 177 4.48 10.84 -23.84
N GLU A 178 5.48 10.10 -23.35
CA GLU A 178 6.91 10.48 -23.45
C GLU A 178 7.77 9.71 -24.47
N THR A 179 7.21 9.28 -25.61
CA THR A 179 8.01 8.70 -26.71
C THR A 179 7.65 9.27 -28.09
N LYS A 180 7.63 10.59 -28.25
CA LYS A 180 7.76 11.19 -29.60
C LYS A 180 8.70 12.41 -29.58
N HIS A 181 9.63 12.37 -30.54
CA HIS A 181 10.69 13.34 -30.89
C HIS A 181 12.01 13.16 -30.11
N LYS A 182 13.16 12.95 -30.77
CA LYS A 182 13.62 13.55 -32.04
C LYS A 182 14.39 12.55 -32.91
N ALA A 183 13.91 12.32 -34.13
CA ALA A 183 14.81 12.07 -35.26
C ALA A 183 15.05 13.45 -35.88
N ASN A 184 16.28 13.96 -35.75
CA ASN A 184 16.71 15.15 -36.49
C ASN A 184 17.27 14.68 -37.84
N PRO A 185 17.06 15.44 -38.93
CA PRO A 185 17.44 15.04 -40.29
C PRO A 185 18.95 14.95 -40.48
#